data_AF-A0A1I2JDG6-F1
#
_entry.id   AF-A0A1I2JDG6-F1
#
_cell.length_a   1.000
_cell.length_b   1.000
_cell.length_c   1.000
_cell.angle_alpha   90.00
_cell.angle_beta   90.00
_cell.angle_gamma   90.00
#
_symmetry.space_group_name_H-M   'P 1'
#
loop_
_entity.id
_entity.type
_entity.pdbx_description
1 polymer ?
#
loop_
_entity_poly.entity_id
_entity_poly.type
_entity_poly.pdbx_seq_one_letter_code
_entity_poly.pdbx_strand_id
1 'polypeptide(L)'
;MTASTLPQAGQRTTAPGLLPGAAGPGHPAYATAGRAPGRTRPRTDDRPGFWRAPFSGAAFREIGYTLTSLPVAIAGFTFAVTMSMLGAALVLTALGVPVLAAALAGARGLGSAERGRTRGLLGLDVGAPGPVPAPRTPGRWAALTARLGDTAGWKALLFHTVMFPWRVLSFVLSLTFLVTGWTVALLPAYSWVFPHYVGWPGYRLYDYTSGGVHHSFYLSSPFQIAGASALGLVIVFLTPALVRALTNVDRAAVRGLLGK
;
A
#
# COMPACT_ATOMS: atom_id res chain seq x y z
N MET A 1 -81.63 1.46 -7.91
CA MET A 1 -82.20 1.48 -9.27
C MET A 1 -82.78 2.87 -9.50
N THR A 2 -81.93 3.79 -9.98
CA THR A 2 -81.93 4.35 -11.35
C THR A 2 -82.93 5.50 -11.51
N ALA A 3 -82.43 6.71 -11.26
CA ALA A 3 -83.00 8.00 -11.66
C ALA A 3 -81.98 8.62 -12.65
N SER A 4 -82.38 8.78 -13.93
CA SER A 4 -82.64 10.08 -14.57
C SER A 4 -81.43 11.02 -14.54
N THR A 5 -80.95 11.64 -15.62
CA THR A 5 -81.70 12.43 -16.60
C THR A 5 -80.70 12.89 -17.69
N LEU A 6 -81.07 12.72 -18.98
CA LEU A 6 -80.91 13.57 -20.20
C LEU A 6 -79.83 14.71 -20.27
N PRO A 7 -79.57 15.34 -21.45
CA PRO A 7 -79.32 14.83 -22.81
C PRO A 7 -78.27 15.67 -23.61
N GLN A 8 -78.15 15.36 -24.91
CA GLN A 8 -77.68 16.25 -26.01
C GLN A 8 -76.19 16.62 -26.03
N ALA A 9 -75.54 16.95 -27.14
CA ALA A 9 -75.75 16.86 -28.59
C ALA A 9 -74.47 17.49 -29.18
N GLY A 10 -74.18 17.24 -30.46
CA GLY A 10 -73.28 18.14 -31.20
C GLY A 10 -71.97 17.51 -31.64
N GLN A 11 -72.08 16.80 -32.77
CA GLN A 11 -71.17 16.86 -33.91
C GLN A 11 -70.10 17.97 -33.90
N ARG A 12 -68.96 17.63 -34.53
CA ARG A 12 -68.21 18.40 -35.57
C ARG A 12 -66.72 18.48 -35.24
N THR A 13 -65.76 18.54 -36.16
CA THR A 13 -65.59 18.26 -37.60
C THR A 13 -64.08 18.47 -37.81
N THR A 14 -63.45 17.62 -38.62
CA THR A 14 -62.26 17.88 -39.48
C THR A 14 -61.01 18.59 -38.94
N ALA A 15 -59.88 17.90 -39.11
CA ALA A 15 -58.62 18.52 -39.49
C ALA A 15 -58.63 18.87 -40.99
N PRO A 16 -57.89 19.91 -41.41
CA PRO A 16 -57.23 19.90 -42.72
C PRO A 16 -55.75 20.28 -42.61
N GLY A 17 -54.90 19.57 -43.33
CA GLY A 17 -53.50 19.94 -43.54
C GLY A 17 -53.36 20.97 -44.66
N LEU A 18 -52.38 21.88 -44.53
CA LEU A 18 -51.61 22.43 -45.64
C LEU A 18 -50.32 23.10 -45.11
N LEU A 19 -49.23 22.90 -45.88
CA LEU A 19 -47.83 23.36 -45.72
C LEU A 19 -47.70 24.89 -46.01
N PRO A 20 -46.53 25.52 -46.30
CA PRO A 20 -45.09 25.28 -46.02
C PRO A 20 -44.33 26.57 -45.54
N GLY A 21 -43.04 26.47 -45.18
CA GLY A 21 -42.04 27.48 -45.57
C GLY A 21 -41.34 28.34 -44.49
N ALA A 22 -40.01 28.15 -44.45
CA ALA A 22 -38.94 29.17 -44.34
C ALA A 22 -38.47 29.76 -42.98
N ALA A 23 -37.15 29.60 -42.80
CA ALA A 23 -36.17 30.54 -42.22
C ALA A 23 -35.95 30.60 -40.69
N GLY A 24 -34.80 30.06 -40.26
CA GLY A 24 -34.10 30.46 -39.04
C GLY A 24 -32.70 29.82 -38.98
N PRO A 25 -31.59 30.58 -38.97
CA PRO A 25 -30.25 30.02 -38.81
C PRO A 25 -30.02 29.65 -37.34
N GLY A 26 -30.16 28.36 -37.04
CA GLY A 26 -29.92 27.80 -35.71
C GLY A 26 -28.42 27.55 -35.47
N HIS A 27 -27.91 28.23 -34.44
CA HIS A 27 -26.80 27.89 -33.54
C HIS A 27 -25.72 26.89 -34.01
N PRO A 28 -24.42 27.27 -34.02
CA PRO A 28 -23.36 26.28 -34.10
C PRO A 28 -23.44 25.37 -32.87
N ALA A 29 -23.73 24.10 -33.13
CA ALA A 29 -23.68 23.04 -32.15
C ALA A 29 -22.29 23.05 -31.50
N TYR A 30 -22.27 23.30 -30.20
CA TYR A 30 -21.14 23.05 -29.32
C TYR A 30 -20.86 21.55 -29.39
N ALA A 31 -19.98 21.15 -30.31
CA ALA A 31 -19.27 19.90 -30.22
C ALA A 31 -18.30 20.04 -29.03
N THR A 32 -18.83 19.98 -27.81
CA THR A 32 -18.06 19.57 -26.64
C THR A 32 -17.65 18.14 -26.90
N ALA A 33 -16.54 17.98 -27.61
CA ALA A 33 -15.76 16.76 -27.63
C ALA A 33 -15.54 16.38 -26.17
N GLY A 34 -16.34 15.43 -25.70
CA GLY A 34 -16.23 14.87 -24.38
C GLY A 34 -14.80 14.38 -24.23
N ARG A 35 -14.02 15.12 -23.44
CA ARG A 35 -12.69 14.70 -23.03
C ARG A 35 -12.88 13.42 -22.26
N ALA A 36 -12.73 12.29 -22.95
CA ALA A 36 -12.66 10.99 -22.31
C ALA A 36 -11.66 11.11 -21.16
N PRO A 37 -12.04 10.76 -19.91
CA PRO A 37 -11.09 10.76 -18.82
C PRO A 37 -9.95 9.85 -19.26
N GLY A 38 -8.75 10.43 -19.36
CA GLY A 38 -7.60 9.76 -19.90
C GLY A 38 -7.45 8.41 -19.21
N ARG A 39 -7.64 7.33 -19.97
CA ARG A 39 -7.09 6.03 -19.60
C ARG A 39 -5.61 6.28 -19.42
N THR A 40 -5.18 6.41 -18.17
CA THR A 40 -3.78 6.31 -17.79
C THR A 40 -3.32 4.97 -18.34
N ARG A 41 -2.63 4.99 -19.48
CA ARG A 41 -1.99 3.78 -20.00
C ARG A 41 -1.19 3.19 -18.84
N PRO A 42 -1.30 1.87 -18.57
CA PRO A 42 -0.44 1.25 -17.57
C PRO A 42 0.99 1.61 -17.97
N ARG A 43 1.74 2.24 -17.06
CA ARG A 43 3.18 2.47 -17.24
C ARG A 43 3.76 1.11 -17.55
N THR A 44 4.05 0.87 -18.82
CA THR A 44 4.75 -0.32 -19.26
C THR A 44 6.07 -0.36 -18.53
N ASP A 45 6.37 -1.56 -18.08
CA ASP A 45 7.41 -1.97 -17.16
C ASP A 45 8.80 -1.66 -17.76
N ASP A 46 9.23 -0.40 -17.72
CA ASP A 46 10.64 -0.01 -17.93
C ASP A 46 11.41 -0.50 -16.71
N ARG A 47 11.63 -1.82 -16.64
CA ARG A 47 12.49 -2.44 -15.64
C ARG A 47 13.90 -1.90 -15.91
N PRO A 48 14.44 -1.06 -15.02
CA PRO A 48 15.79 -0.56 -15.19
C PRO A 48 16.74 -1.76 -15.21
N GLY A 49 17.62 -1.83 -16.21
CA GLY A 49 18.60 -2.92 -16.33
C GLY A 49 19.42 -3.08 -15.04
N PHE A 50 20.00 -4.26 -14.81
CA PHE A 50 20.68 -4.66 -13.58
C PHE A 50 21.62 -3.57 -13.00
N TRP A 51 22.37 -2.87 -13.87
CA TRP A 51 23.29 -1.79 -13.48
C TRP A 51 22.61 -0.49 -13.04
N ARG A 52 21.43 -0.17 -13.57
CA ARG A 52 20.63 1.01 -13.17
C ARG A 52 19.61 0.68 -12.09
N ALA A 53 19.43 -0.61 -11.77
CA ALA A 53 18.50 -1.07 -10.76
C ALA A 53 18.68 -0.38 -9.40
N PRO A 54 19.88 -0.25 -8.81
CA PRO A 54 20.05 0.41 -7.52
C PRO A 54 19.80 1.93 -7.55
N PHE A 55 20.04 2.58 -8.69
CA PHE A 55 19.87 4.03 -8.85
C PHE A 55 18.53 4.43 -9.47
N SER A 56 17.62 3.46 -9.67
CA SER A 56 16.34 3.72 -10.29
C SER A 56 15.34 4.34 -9.32
N GLY A 57 14.50 5.25 -9.80
CA GLY A 57 13.38 5.78 -9.01
C GLY A 57 12.42 4.70 -8.50
N ALA A 58 12.38 3.53 -9.16
CA ALA A 58 11.64 2.37 -8.67
C ALA A 58 12.26 1.76 -7.40
N ALA A 59 13.59 1.59 -7.35
CA ALA A 59 14.27 1.07 -6.16
C ALA A 59 14.15 2.02 -4.96
N PHE A 60 14.27 3.34 -5.17
CA PHE A 60 14.06 4.31 -4.09
C PHE A 60 12.63 4.29 -3.55
N ARG A 61 11.62 4.10 -4.41
CA ARG A 61 10.22 3.95 -3.97
C ARG A 61 10.00 2.66 -3.19
N GLU A 62 10.62 1.55 -3.59
CA GLU A 62 10.55 0.25 -2.90
C GLU A 62 11.27 0.28 -1.54
N ILE A 63 12.44 0.93 -1.46
CA ILE A 63 13.16 1.16 -0.21
C ILE A 63 12.33 2.07 0.71
N GLY A 64 11.81 3.19 0.19
CA GLY A 64 10.96 4.10 0.95
C GLY A 64 9.67 3.42 1.46
N TYR A 65 9.07 2.54 0.66
CA TYR A 65 7.95 1.71 1.08
C TYR A 65 8.34 0.81 2.26
N THR A 66 9.48 0.14 2.18
CA THR A 66 9.95 -0.78 3.22
C THR A 66 10.33 -0.04 4.51
N LEU A 67 11.02 1.11 4.42
CA LEU A 67 11.35 1.93 5.58
C LEU A 67 10.11 2.47 6.29
N THR A 68 9.10 2.88 5.52
CA THR A 68 7.83 3.36 6.09
C THR A 68 6.86 2.21 6.41
N SER A 69 7.22 0.95 6.14
CA SER A 69 6.37 -0.21 6.41
C SER A 69 6.30 -0.52 7.91
N LEU A 70 7.42 -0.37 8.63
CA LEU A 70 7.52 -0.64 10.07
C LEU A 70 6.59 0.28 10.91
N PRO A 71 6.67 1.62 10.82
CA PRO A 71 5.80 2.48 11.64
C PRO A 71 4.32 2.25 11.33
N VAL A 72 3.98 1.99 10.07
CA VAL A 72 2.59 1.69 9.69
C VAL A 72 2.14 0.31 10.15
N ALA A 73 3.03 -0.69 10.13
CA ALA A 73 2.76 -2.01 10.66
C ALA A 73 2.50 -1.95 12.17
N ILE A 74 3.33 -1.21 12.92
CA ILE A 74 3.16 -1.01 14.36
C ILE A 74 1.81 -0.33 14.64
N ALA A 75 1.52 0.79 13.98
CA ALA A 75 0.26 1.50 14.17
C ALA A 75 -0.97 0.62 13.85
N GLY A 76 -0.93 -0.08 12.71
CA GLY A 76 -2.01 -0.98 12.29
C GLY A 76 -2.19 -2.18 13.22
N PHE A 77 -1.11 -2.81 13.67
CA PHE A 77 -1.13 -3.92 14.61
C PHE A 77 -1.65 -3.51 15.98
N THR A 78 -1.10 -2.43 16.54
CA THR A 78 -1.54 -1.90 17.85
C THR A 78 -3.02 -1.54 17.80
N PHE A 79 -3.48 -0.84 16.74
CA PHE A 79 -4.90 -0.55 16.55
C PHE A 79 -5.74 -1.84 16.46
N ALA A 80 -5.33 -2.80 15.63
CA ALA A 80 -6.07 -4.04 15.41
C ALA A 80 -6.23 -4.84 16.70
N VAL A 81 -5.15 -5.02 17.46
CA VAL A 81 -5.17 -5.77 18.72
C VAL A 81 -5.97 -5.01 19.78
N THR A 82 -5.67 -3.73 20.02
CA THR A 82 -6.36 -2.95 21.07
C THR A 82 -7.86 -2.86 20.82
N MET A 83 -8.29 -2.53 19.60
CA MET A 83 -9.71 -2.39 19.29
C MET A 83 -10.44 -3.74 19.26
N SER A 84 -9.77 -4.83 18.85
CA SER A 84 -10.37 -6.16 18.90
C SER A 84 -10.55 -6.64 20.33
N MET A 85 -9.55 -6.47 21.19
CA MET A 85 -9.62 -6.86 22.60
C MET A 85 -10.62 -5.98 23.36
N LEU A 86 -10.58 -4.65 23.14
CA LEU A 86 -11.51 -3.70 23.76
C LEU A 86 -12.95 -3.97 23.31
N GLY A 87 -13.17 -4.16 22.01
CA GLY A 87 -14.48 -4.51 21.46
C GLY A 87 -15.00 -5.83 22.02
N ALA A 88 -14.17 -6.88 22.03
CA ALA A 88 -14.55 -8.19 22.58
C ALA A 88 -14.89 -8.12 24.07
N ALA A 89 -14.08 -7.43 24.88
CA ALA A 89 -14.34 -7.24 26.30
C ALA A 89 -15.64 -6.46 26.54
N LEU A 90 -15.88 -5.41 25.75
CA LEU A 90 -17.09 -4.59 25.87
C LEU A 90 -18.33 -5.25 25.27
N VAL A 91 -18.23 -6.31 24.46
CA VAL A 91 -19.43 -6.99 23.89
C VAL A 91 -20.29 -7.62 24.97
N LEU A 92 -19.70 -7.96 26.11
CA LEU A 92 -20.44 -8.35 27.32
C LEU A 92 -21.34 -7.22 27.86
N THR A 93 -21.09 -5.99 27.43
CA THR A 93 -21.86 -4.79 27.73
C THR A 93 -22.64 -4.32 26.49
N ALA A 94 -23.67 -3.51 26.69
CA ALA A 94 -24.36 -2.86 25.58
C ALA A 94 -23.44 -1.96 24.72
N LEU A 95 -22.25 -1.57 25.23
CA LEU A 95 -21.29 -0.70 24.53
C LEU A 95 -20.39 -1.42 23.53
N GLY A 96 -20.26 -2.75 23.60
CA GLY A 96 -19.28 -3.45 22.76
C GLY A 96 -19.61 -3.50 21.29
N VAL A 97 -20.89 -3.60 20.94
CA VAL A 97 -21.34 -3.55 19.54
C VAL A 97 -20.95 -2.22 18.88
N PRO A 98 -21.17 -1.04 19.51
CA PRO A 98 -20.63 0.23 19.02
C PRO A 98 -19.11 0.25 18.82
N VAL A 99 -18.36 -0.21 19.81
CA VAL A 99 -16.89 -0.17 19.77
C VAL A 99 -16.36 -1.11 18.70
N LEU A 100 -16.91 -2.31 18.57
CA LEU A 100 -16.50 -3.28 17.56
C LEU A 100 -16.87 -2.81 16.14
N ALA A 101 -18.02 -2.17 15.96
CA ALA A 101 -18.40 -1.55 14.70
C ALA A 101 -17.46 -0.39 14.32
N ALA A 102 -16.97 0.38 15.30
CA ALA A 102 -15.96 1.42 15.09
C ALA A 102 -14.59 0.81 14.75
N ALA A 103 -14.20 -0.29 15.41
CA ALA A 103 -12.98 -1.04 15.12
C ALA A 103 -12.92 -1.50 13.66
N LEU A 104 -14.01 -2.12 13.16
CA LEU A 104 -14.10 -2.60 11.79
C LEU A 104 -14.08 -1.46 10.77
N ALA A 105 -14.74 -0.34 11.09
CA ALA A 105 -14.69 0.86 10.25
C ALA A 105 -13.27 1.45 10.18
N GLY A 106 -12.57 1.53 11.32
CA GLY A 106 -11.18 1.98 11.37
C GLY A 106 -10.23 1.03 10.63
N ALA A 107 -10.41 -0.28 10.77
CA ALA A 107 -9.66 -1.28 10.02
C ALA A 107 -9.86 -1.16 8.51
N ARG A 108 -11.09 -0.90 8.05
CA ARG A 108 -11.36 -0.57 6.64
C ARG A 108 -10.61 0.69 6.18
N GLY A 109 -10.57 1.72 7.02
CA GLY A 109 -9.81 2.95 6.75
C GLY A 109 -8.31 2.72 6.63
N LEU A 110 -7.73 1.93 7.54
CA LEU A 110 -6.32 1.54 7.47
C LEU A 110 -6.03 0.71 6.21
N GLY A 111 -6.92 -0.23 5.87
CA GLY A 111 -6.82 -1.01 4.64
C GLY A 111 -6.94 -0.17 3.36
N SER A 112 -7.72 0.92 3.36
CA SER A 112 -7.80 1.83 2.21
C SER A 112 -6.56 2.73 2.11
N ALA A 113 -6.03 3.21 3.25
CA ALA A 113 -4.78 3.95 3.31
C ALA A 113 -3.61 3.11 2.79
N GLU A 114 -3.54 1.83 3.15
CA GLU A 114 -2.51 0.92 2.66
C GLU A 114 -2.61 0.73 1.13
N ARG A 115 -3.81 0.53 0.58
CA ARG A 115 -4.01 0.47 -0.90
C ARG A 115 -3.52 1.74 -1.59
N GLY A 116 -3.78 2.91 -0.99
CA GLY A 116 -3.28 4.20 -1.50
C GLY A 116 -1.75 4.26 -1.52
N ARG A 117 -1.09 3.79 -0.45
CA ARG A 117 0.37 3.70 -0.37
C ARG A 117 0.93 2.70 -1.38
N THR A 118 0.32 1.53 -1.53
CA THR A 118 0.72 0.53 -2.53
C THR A 118 0.56 1.09 -3.96
N ARG A 119 -0.49 1.85 -4.24
CA ARG A 119 -0.68 2.54 -5.53
C ARG A 119 0.39 3.61 -5.77
N GLY A 120 0.65 4.46 -4.78
CA GLY A 120 1.64 5.54 -4.90
C GLY A 120 3.08 5.06 -4.99
N LEU A 121 3.47 4.10 -4.13
CA LEU A 121 4.87 3.66 -3.97
C LEU A 121 5.22 2.38 -4.72
N LEU A 122 4.27 1.48 -4.96
CA LEU A 122 4.52 0.24 -5.70
C LEU A 122 3.83 0.20 -7.07
N GLY A 123 3.00 1.20 -7.41
CA GLY A 123 2.29 1.25 -8.69
C GLY A 123 1.21 0.18 -8.84
N LEU A 124 0.81 -0.47 -7.74
CA LEU A 124 -0.21 -1.51 -7.76
C LEU A 124 -1.58 -0.90 -7.55
N ASP A 125 -2.43 -1.03 -8.55
CA ASP A 125 -3.83 -0.66 -8.40
C ASP A 125 -4.62 -1.86 -7.88
N VAL A 126 -5.15 -1.70 -6.67
CA VAL A 126 -5.98 -2.71 -6.00
C VAL A 126 -7.37 -2.12 -5.92
N GLY A 127 -8.36 -2.85 -6.45
CA GLY A 127 -9.75 -2.39 -6.53
C GLY A 127 -10.28 -1.94 -5.17
N ALA A 128 -11.28 -1.04 -5.16
CA ALA A 128 -11.86 -0.53 -3.92
C ALA A 128 -12.43 -1.65 -3.04
N PRO A 129 -12.50 -1.47 -1.70
CA PRO A 129 -13.18 -2.42 -0.82
C PRO A 129 -14.62 -2.69 -1.30
N GLY A 130 -15.11 -3.91 -1.08
CA GLY A 130 -16.52 -4.21 -1.32
C GLY A 130 -17.45 -3.32 -0.50
N PRO A 131 -18.73 -3.18 -0.89
CA PRO A 131 -19.70 -2.31 -0.21
C PRO A 131 -19.83 -2.62 1.29
N VAL A 132 -20.19 -1.62 2.09
CA VAL A 132 -20.58 -1.85 3.50
C VAL A 132 -21.90 -2.62 3.50
N PRO A 133 -22.07 -3.69 4.32
CA PRO A 133 -23.33 -4.39 4.41
C PRO A 133 -24.47 -3.43 4.77
N ALA A 134 -25.57 -3.47 4.00
CA ALA A 134 -26.75 -2.68 4.26
C ALA A 134 -27.56 -3.29 5.43
N PRO A 135 -28.10 -2.47 6.34
CA PRO A 135 -28.98 -2.98 7.39
C PRO A 135 -30.26 -3.57 6.81
N ARG A 136 -30.70 -4.71 7.36
CA ARG A 136 -31.93 -5.40 6.95
C ARG A 136 -33.20 -4.69 7.40
N THR A 137 -33.11 -3.86 8.43
CA THR A 137 -34.20 -3.08 9.00
C THR A 137 -33.78 -1.62 9.24
N PRO A 138 -34.70 -0.65 9.17
CA PRO A 138 -34.40 0.73 9.53
C PRO A 138 -34.04 0.85 11.02
N GLY A 139 -32.95 1.54 11.34
CA GLY A 139 -32.59 1.84 12.72
C GLY A 139 -31.09 1.91 12.98
N ARG A 140 -30.68 2.73 13.97
CA ARG A 140 -29.26 2.93 14.34
C ARG A 140 -28.62 1.63 14.83
N TRP A 141 -29.35 0.81 15.58
CA TRP A 141 -28.90 -0.51 16.05
C TRP A 141 -28.76 -1.55 14.93
N ALA A 142 -29.70 -1.56 13.97
CA ALA A 142 -29.61 -2.43 12.80
C ALA A 142 -28.42 -2.07 11.90
N ALA A 143 -28.14 -0.76 11.74
CA ALA A 143 -26.96 -0.29 11.02
C ALA A 143 -25.65 -0.67 11.71
N LEU A 144 -25.62 -0.65 13.04
CA LEU A 144 -24.43 -0.97 13.83
C LEU A 144 -24.11 -2.47 13.80
N THR A 145 -25.12 -3.31 13.96
CA THR A 145 -25.00 -4.77 13.88
C THR A 145 -24.69 -5.24 12.46
N ALA A 146 -25.21 -4.56 11.42
CA ALA A 146 -24.83 -4.84 10.04
C ALA A 146 -23.33 -4.65 9.77
N ARG A 147 -22.68 -3.71 10.47
CA ARG A 147 -21.22 -3.50 10.37
C ARG A 147 -20.40 -4.66 10.95
N LEU A 148 -20.94 -5.44 11.88
CA LEU A 148 -20.26 -6.63 12.40
C LEU A 148 -20.14 -7.74 11.35
N GLY A 149 -21.09 -7.82 10.42
CA GLY A 149 -21.06 -8.71 9.26
C GLY A 149 -20.10 -8.25 8.15
N ASP A 150 -19.30 -7.21 8.39
CA ASP A 150 -18.39 -6.67 7.40
C ASP A 150 -17.14 -7.55 7.19
N THR A 151 -17.21 -8.44 6.21
CA THR A 151 -16.08 -9.28 5.81
C THR A 151 -14.82 -8.48 5.44
N ALA A 152 -14.95 -7.28 4.86
CA ALA A 152 -13.79 -6.50 4.44
C ALA A 152 -13.05 -5.87 5.64
N GLY A 153 -13.77 -5.44 6.68
CA GLY A 153 -13.19 -4.98 7.94
C GLY A 153 -12.43 -6.08 8.66
N TRP A 154 -12.99 -7.30 8.70
CA TRP A 154 -12.32 -8.48 9.26
C TRP A 154 -11.08 -8.89 8.47
N LYS A 155 -11.15 -8.91 7.13
CA LYS A 155 -9.98 -9.14 6.27
C LYS A 155 -8.87 -8.11 6.52
N ALA A 156 -9.23 -6.84 6.74
CA ALA A 156 -8.28 -5.78 7.04
C ALA A 156 -7.61 -5.95 8.42
N LEU A 157 -8.35 -6.31 9.46
CA LEU A 157 -7.79 -6.65 10.78
C LEU A 157 -6.79 -7.81 10.66
N LEU A 158 -7.20 -8.91 10.03
CA LEU A 158 -6.33 -10.08 9.83
C LEU A 158 -5.07 -9.72 9.05
N PHE A 159 -5.21 -8.91 7.99
CA PHE A 159 -4.08 -8.42 7.21
C PHE A 159 -3.07 -7.67 8.10
N HIS A 160 -3.51 -6.71 8.92
CA HIS A 160 -2.58 -5.97 9.79
C HIS A 160 -1.92 -6.84 10.85
N THR A 161 -2.64 -7.82 11.40
CA THR A 161 -2.09 -8.76 12.39
C THR A 161 -1.04 -9.68 11.78
N VAL A 162 -1.35 -10.33 10.66
CA VAL A 162 -0.45 -11.30 10.01
C VAL A 162 0.73 -10.63 9.32
N MET A 163 0.53 -9.44 8.77
CA MET A 163 1.56 -8.73 8.03
C MET A 163 2.57 -8.00 8.93
N PHE A 164 2.25 -7.80 10.20
CA PHE A 164 3.16 -7.18 11.17
C PHE A 164 4.53 -7.86 11.24
N PRO A 165 4.65 -9.17 11.55
CA PRO A 165 5.95 -9.84 11.63
C PRO A 165 6.71 -9.79 10.29
N TRP A 166 6.01 -9.90 9.17
CA TRP A 166 6.62 -9.81 7.85
C TRP A 166 7.21 -8.43 7.56
N ARG A 167 6.50 -7.36 7.93
CA ARG A 167 6.98 -5.98 7.76
C ARG A 167 8.16 -5.65 8.67
N VAL A 168 8.18 -6.19 9.89
CA VAL A 168 9.34 -6.10 10.78
C VAL A 168 10.55 -6.78 10.14
N LEU A 169 10.39 -8.03 9.68
CA LEU A 169 11.46 -8.77 9.00
C LEU A 169 11.98 -8.02 7.77
N SER A 170 11.06 -7.55 6.92
CA SER A 170 11.40 -6.84 5.70
C SER A 170 12.17 -5.55 5.97
N PHE A 171 11.76 -4.79 6.99
CA PHE A 171 12.45 -3.60 7.45
C PHE A 171 13.86 -3.91 7.94
N VAL A 172 14.01 -4.89 8.85
CA VAL A 172 15.30 -5.25 9.45
C VAL A 172 16.27 -5.71 8.35
N LEU A 173 15.85 -6.65 7.50
CA LEU A 173 16.71 -7.14 6.42
C LEU A 173 17.12 -6.03 5.45
N SER A 174 16.17 -5.18 5.04
CA SER A 174 16.47 -4.10 4.11
C SER A 174 17.43 -3.08 4.70
N LEU A 175 17.22 -2.70 5.98
CA LEU A 175 18.09 -1.75 6.67
C LEU A 175 19.48 -2.33 6.92
N THR A 176 19.59 -3.58 7.37
CA THR A 176 20.86 -4.26 7.60
C THR A 176 21.66 -4.38 6.31
N PHE A 177 21.08 -4.86 5.22
CA PHE A 177 21.78 -4.98 3.95
C PHE A 177 22.20 -3.62 3.38
N LEU A 178 21.34 -2.61 3.51
CA LEU A 178 21.66 -1.26 3.06
C LEU A 178 22.82 -0.67 3.86
N VAL A 179 22.74 -0.68 5.18
CA VAL A 179 23.76 -0.10 6.07
C VAL A 179 25.06 -0.87 5.94
N THR A 180 25.04 -2.20 6.13
CA THR A 180 26.25 -3.03 6.04
C THR A 180 26.87 -2.97 4.65
N GLY A 181 26.06 -2.99 3.59
CA GLY A 181 26.55 -2.86 2.21
C GLY A 181 27.30 -1.55 1.98
N TRP A 182 26.71 -0.41 2.39
CA TRP A 182 27.37 0.89 2.27
C TRP A 182 28.58 1.05 3.18
N THR A 183 28.52 0.56 4.42
CA THR A 183 29.67 0.57 5.34
C THR A 183 30.84 -0.19 4.71
N VAL A 184 30.62 -1.40 4.21
CA VAL A 184 31.70 -2.20 3.61
C VAL A 184 32.16 -1.60 2.27
N ALA A 185 31.25 -1.07 1.45
CA ALA A 185 31.60 -0.44 0.18
C ALA A 185 32.47 0.82 0.37
N LEU A 186 32.19 1.62 1.40
CA LEU A 186 32.92 2.84 1.73
C LEU A 186 34.20 2.59 2.53
N LEU A 187 34.54 1.34 2.84
CA LEU A 187 35.76 0.96 3.56
C LEU A 187 37.04 1.70 3.11
N PRO A 188 37.39 1.78 1.81
CA PRO A 188 38.58 2.52 1.36
C PRO A 188 38.52 4.03 1.63
N ALA A 189 37.32 4.61 1.74
CA ALA A 189 37.17 6.04 1.97
C ALA A 189 37.41 6.45 3.44
N TYR A 190 37.13 5.55 4.39
CA TYR A 190 37.35 5.82 5.83
C TYR A 190 38.49 4.99 6.44
N SER A 191 39.18 4.13 5.67
CA SER A 191 40.25 3.28 6.18
C SER A 191 41.41 4.06 6.81
N TRP A 192 41.61 5.33 6.41
CA TRP A 192 42.63 6.23 6.97
C TRP A 192 42.35 6.65 8.42
N VAL A 193 41.10 6.57 8.88
CA VAL A 193 40.70 6.95 10.24
C VAL A 193 41.30 6.00 11.28
N PHE A 194 41.40 4.70 10.96
CA PHE A 194 41.93 3.69 11.88
C PHE A 194 43.39 3.91 12.29
N PRO A 195 44.34 4.11 11.36
CA PRO A 195 45.72 4.40 11.74
C PRO A 195 45.86 5.79 12.37
N HIS A 196 45.05 6.77 11.96
CA HIS A 196 45.20 8.14 12.45
C HIS A 196 44.66 8.38 13.87
N TYR A 197 43.51 7.78 14.23
CA TYR A 197 42.85 8.04 15.51
C TYR A 197 42.82 6.84 16.46
N VAL A 198 42.86 5.61 15.94
CA VAL A 198 42.68 4.38 16.74
C VAL A 198 44.03 3.67 16.97
N GLY A 199 45.07 4.05 16.22
CA GLY A 199 46.39 3.41 16.25
C GLY A 199 46.38 1.99 15.68
N TRP A 200 45.31 1.61 14.97
CA TRP A 200 45.20 0.28 14.35
C TRP A 200 45.74 0.31 12.92
N PRO A 201 46.50 -0.71 12.49
CA PRO A 201 47.04 -0.77 11.13
C PRO A 201 45.97 -0.94 10.04
N GLY A 202 44.71 -1.23 10.40
CA GLY A 202 43.59 -1.38 9.49
C GLY A 202 42.30 -1.81 10.20
N TYR A 203 41.27 -2.16 9.44
CA TYR A 203 40.01 -2.66 10.01
C TYR A 203 40.22 -4.08 10.58
N ARG A 204 39.94 -4.25 11.87
CA ARG A 204 40.10 -5.53 12.58
C ARG A 204 38.88 -6.41 12.34
N LEU A 205 39.03 -7.44 11.53
CA LEU A 205 37.93 -8.33 11.13
C LEU A 205 37.66 -9.42 12.17
N TYR A 206 38.73 -9.97 12.76
CA TYR A 206 38.68 -11.03 13.76
C TYR A 206 39.73 -10.78 14.83
N ASP A 207 39.31 -10.96 16.09
CA ASP A 207 40.16 -10.88 17.27
C ASP A 207 39.69 -11.94 18.27
N TYR A 208 40.46 -13.01 18.44
CA TYR A 208 40.16 -14.04 19.43
C TYR A 208 41.43 -14.65 20.00
N THR A 209 41.36 -15.00 21.28
CA THR A 209 42.45 -15.68 21.99
C THR A 209 42.03 -17.12 22.25
N SER A 210 42.81 -18.08 21.76
CA SER A 210 42.62 -19.49 22.04
C SER A 210 43.96 -20.11 22.47
N GLY A 211 43.97 -20.85 23.58
CA GLY A 211 45.18 -21.52 24.08
C GLY A 211 46.35 -20.60 24.42
N GLY A 212 46.08 -19.33 24.79
CA GLY A 212 47.13 -18.35 25.12
C GLY A 212 47.77 -17.66 23.90
N VAL A 213 47.36 -18.01 22.67
CA VAL A 213 47.80 -17.34 21.45
C VAL A 213 46.72 -16.35 21.00
N HIS A 214 47.12 -15.09 20.80
CA HIS A 214 46.25 -14.02 20.34
C HIS A 214 46.23 -13.97 18.82
N HIS A 215 45.12 -14.38 18.20
CA HIS A 215 44.94 -14.31 16.75
C HIS A 215 44.17 -13.05 16.39
N SER A 216 44.82 -12.15 15.65
CA SER A 216 44.19 -10.92 15.14
C SER A 216 44.39 -10.82 13.62
N PHE A 217 43.29 -10.61 12.89
CA PHE A 217 43.30 -10.47 11.44
C PHE A 217 42.90 -9.03 11.07
N TYR A 218 43.86 -8.30 10.51
CA TYR A 218 43.69 -6.91 10.07
C TYR A 218 43.62 -6.85 8.55
N LEU A 219 42.64 -6.11 8.02
CA LEU A 219 42.64 -5.70 6.62
C LEU A 219 43.54 -4.46 6.49
N SER A 220 44.84 -4.69 6.27
CA SER A 220 45.84 -3.64 6.10
C SER A 220 46.34 -3.51 4.66
N SER A 221 46.22 -4.57 3.86
CA SER A 221 46.64 -4.53 2.44
C SER A 221 45.60 -3.79 1.58
N PRO A 222 46.03 -2.85 0.71
CA PRO A 222 45.13 -2.15 -0.21
C PRO A 222 44.27 -3.08 -1.07
N PHE A 223 44.81 -4.23 -1.48
CA PHE A 223 44.09 -5.25 -2.25
C PHE A 223 43.00 -5.94 -1.42
N GLN A 224 43.23 -6.17 -0.12
CA GLN A 224 42.22 -6.74 0.78
C GLN A 224 41.10 -5.74 1.05
N ILE A 225 41.43 -4.45 1.21
CA ILE A 225 40.46 -3.36 1.35
C ILE A 225 39.62 -3.23 0.07
N ALA A 226 40.26 -3.29 -1.10
CA ALA A 226 39.56 -3.26 -2.39
C ALA A 226 38.65 -4.48 -2.57
N GLY A 227 39.10 -5.68 -2.20
CA GLY A 227 38.28 -6.91 -2.23
C GLY A 227 37.07 -6.84 -1.30
N ALA A 228 37.26 -6.34 -0.07
CA ALA A 228 36.17 -6.11 0.87
C ALA A 228 35.18 -5.05 0.33
N SER A 229 35.67 -3.93 -0.21
CA SER A 229 34.84 -2.91 -0.85
C SER A 229 34.02 -3.47 -2.02
N ALA A 230 34.63 -4.30 -2.87
CA ALA A 230 33.92 -4.99 -3.95
C ALA A 230 32.81 -5.90 -3.42
N LEU A 231 33.04 -6.63 -2.32
CA LEU A 231 32.01 -7.42 -1.65
C LEU A 231 30.87 -6.54 -1.10
N GLY A 232 31.20 -5.40 -0.49
CA GLY A 232 30.22 -4.41 -0.05
C GLY A 232 29.37 -3.87 -1.20
N LEU A 233 30.00 -3.57 -2.34
CA LEU A 233 29.29 -3.17 -3.56
C LEU A 233 28.35 -4.29 -4.03
N VAL A 234 28.80 -5.54 -4.06
CA VAL A 234 27.94 -6.69 -4.40
C VAL A 234 26.71 -6.74 -3.48
N ILE A 235 26.86 -6.52 -2.17
CA ILE A 235 25.75 -6.45 -1.21
C ILE A 235 24.80 -5.27 -1.52
N VAL A 236 25.35 -4.10 -1.86
CA VAL A 236 24.55 -2.92 -2.26
C VAL A 236 23.75 -3.21 -3.52
N PHE A 237 24.34 -3.87 -4.52
CA PHE A 237 23.64 -4.27 -5.75
C PHE A 237 22.62 -5.39 -5.51
N LEU A 238 22.81 -6.23 -4.49
CA LEU A 238 21.85 -7.27 -4.11
C LEU A 238 20.65 -6.70 -3.34
N THR A 239 20.83 -5.58 -2.63
CA THR A 239 19.79 -4.93 -1.80
C THR A 239 18.49 -4.66 -2.58
N PRO A 240 18.49 -4.03 -3.78
CA PRO A 240 17.27 -3.85 -4.56
C PRO A 240 16.57 -5.17 -4.92
N ALA A 241 17.32 -6.24 -5.21
CA ALA A 241 16.74 -7.54 -5.54
C ALA A 241 16.07 -8.16 -4.31
N LEU A 242 16.69 -8.05 -3.13
CA LEU A 242 16.13 -8.45 -1.85
C LEU A 242 14.84 -7.68 -1.54
N VAL A 243 14.86 -6.34 -1.64
CA VAL A 243 13.69 -5.50 -1.39
C VAL A 243 12.56 -5.85 -2.36
N ARG A 244 12.85 -6.14 -3.63
CA ARG A 244 11.85 -6.62 -4.60
C ARG A 244 11.25 -7.96 -4.20
N ALA A 245 12.07 -8.92 -3.78
CA ALA A 245 11.59 -10.21 -3.30
C ALA A 245 10.66 -10.04 -2.08
N LEU A 246 11.04 -9.18 -1.13
CA LEU A 246 10.25 -8.89 0.07
C LEU A 246 8.92 -8.20 -0.28
N THR A 247 8.99 -7.14 -1.09
CA THR A 247 7.78 -6.40 -1.49
C THR A 247 6.85 -7.24 -2.35
N ASN A 248 7.32 -8.23 -3.12
CA ASN A 248 6.46 -9.18 -3.84
C ASN A 248 5.50 -9.94 -2.91
N VAL A 249 5.93 -10.26 -1.68
CA VAL A 249 5.06 -10.85 -0.65
C VAL A 249 4.02 -9.83 -0.18
N ASP A 250 4.38 -8.56 -0.01
CA ASP A 250 3.40 -7.49 0.25
C ASP A 250 2.39 -7.39 -0.89
N ARG A 251 2.82 -7.47 -2.16
CA ARG A 251 1.92 -7.47 -3.32
C ARG A 251 0.95 -8.65 -3.28
N ALA A 252 1.45 -9.85 -2.98
CA ALA A 252 0.66 -11.07 -2.90
C ALA A 252 -0.37 -11.00 -1.78
N ALA A 253 0.04 -10.57 -0.59
CA ALA A 253 -0.84 -10.42 0.56
C ALA A 253 -1.93 -9.36 0.32
N VAL A 254 -1.58 -8.20 -0.26
CA VAL A 254 -2.59 -7.18 -0.59
C VAL A 254 -3.55 -7.72 -1.66
N ARG A 255 -3.10 -8.45 -2.67
CA ARG A 255 -4.00 -9.05 -3.68
C ARG A 255 -4.88 -10.16 -3.11
N GLY A 256 -4.36 -11.00 -2.23
CA GLY A 256 -5.10 -12.14 -1.66
C GLY A 256 -6.05 -11.74 -0.53
N LEU A 257 -5.58 -10.92 0.41
CA LEU A 257 -6.34 -10.54 1.61
C LEU A 257 -7.17 -9.28 1.40
N LEU A 258 -6.72 -8.34 0.56
CA LEU A 258 -7.44 -7.09 0.31
C LEU A 258 -8.09 -7.04 -1.09
N GLY A 259 -7.66 -7.88 -2.03
CA GLY A 259 -8.41 -8.15 -3.26
C GLY A 259 -9.71 -8.91 -2.96
N LYS A 260 -10.68 -8.74 -3.86
CA LYS A 260 -12.11 -9.11 -3.70
C LYS A 260 -12.32 -10.37 -2.86
#